data_AF-A0A8S9N4B3-F1
#
_entry.id   AF-A0A8S9N4B3-F1
#
_cell.length_a   1.000
_cell.length_b   1.000
_cell.length_c   1.000
_cell.angle_alpha   90.00
_cell.angle_beta   90.00
_cell.angle_gamma   90.00
#
_symmetry.space_group_name_H-M   'P 1'
#
loop_
_entity.id
_entity.type
_entity.pdbx_description
1 polymer ?
#
loop_
_entity_poly.entity_id
_entity_poly.type
_entity_poly.pdbx_seq_one_letter_code
_entity_poly.pdbx_strand_id
1 'polypeptide(L)'
;MSLSMLLNAVCVGQNHVAQEQAERRATAELMFELGQKAYGKGMYGRAIEFLEGALTIIPRPTLFGGEIQIWLAMAYEANNRHADCIDLYQQLEKRHPSPGIRRQASELRYILQAPKLKISQEEMVTIPMIGSSYDSYAVTWSDKERDKDRRMNASTTNQLNSSEDFLGKLLVWRPPVGMEKNKVFWLSLTLWFGLVGAALLLQR
;
A
#
# COMPACT_ATOMS: atom_id res chain seq x y z
N MET A 1 -39.09 14.33 31.96
CA MET A 1 -38.21 14.09 30.79
C MET A 1 -38.10 12.58 30.61
N SER A 2 -38.69 12.01 29.55
CA SER A 2 -38.76 10.55 29.37
C SER A 2 -37.37 9.93 29.19
N LEU A 3 -37.15 8.72 29.72
CA LEU A 3 -35.92 7.95 29.54
C LEU A 3 -35.56 7.78 28.04
N SER A 4 -36.57 7.73 27.16
CA SER A 4 -36.38 7.70 25.70
C SER A 4 -35.76 8.97 25.12
N MET A 5 -36.04 10.13 25.72
CA MET A 5 -35.54 11.43 25.26
C MET A 5 -34.06 11.61 25.65
N LEU A 6 -33.67 11.13 26.83
CA LEU A 6 -32.27 11.08 27.27
C LEU A 6 -31.45 10.09 26.45
N LEU A 7 -32.00 8.91 26.13
CA LEU A 7 -31.31 7.91 25.31
C LEU A 7 -31.05 8.42 23.88
N ASN A 8 -32.03 9.08 23.25
CA ASN A 8 -31.86 9.69 21.93
C ASN A 8 -30.83 10.83 21.94
N ALA A 9 -30.83 11.68 22.97
CA ALA A 9 -29.87 12.78 23.08
C ALA A 9 -28.42 12.27 23.24
N VAL A 10 -28.21 11.21 24.04
CA VAL A 10 -26.89 10.57 24.18
C VAL A 10 -26.45 9.92 22.86
N CYS A 11 -27.35 9.24 22.16
CA CYS A 11 -27.03 8.57 20.89
C CYS A 11 -26.68 9.57 19.78
N VAL A 12 -27.45 10.66 19.66
CA VAL A 12 -27.16 11.76 18.70
C VAL A 12 -25.83 12.45 19.03
N GLY A 13 -25.55 12.70 20.31
CA GLY A 13 -24.27 13.27 20.74
C GLY A 13 -23.07 12.36 20.42
N GLN A 14 -23.21 11.05 20.61
CA GLN A 14 -22.16 10.08 20.27
C GLN A 14 -21.90 10.03 18.76
N ASN A 15 -22.94 10.11 17.93
CA ASN A 15 -22.80 10.11 16.47
C ASN A 15 -22.08 11.36 15.97
N HIS A 16 -22.36 12.54 16.53
CA HIS A 16 -21.68 13.79 16.14
C HIS A 16 -20.19 13.78 16.53
N VAL A 17 -19.86 13.32 17.75
CA VAL A 17 -18.45 13.19 18.19
C VAL A 17 -17.71 12.16 17.34
N ALA A 18 -18.35 11.05 16.97
CA ALA A 18 -17.75 10.04 16.10
C ALA A 18 -17.47 10.60 14.69
N GLN A 19 -18.37 11.40 14.13
CA GLN A 19 -18.17 12.06 12.84
C GLN A 19 -17.00 13.06 12.87
N GLU A 20 -16.92 13.92 13.88
CA GLU A 20 -15.82 14.87 14.04
C GLU A 20 -14.47 14.16 14.18
N GLN A 21 -14.42 13.05 14.93
CA GLN A 21 -13.22 12.23 15.05
C GLN A 21 -12.82 11.58 13.73
N ALA A 22 -13.80 11.13 12.93
CA ALA A 22 -13.54 10.56 11.62
C ALA A 22 -12.97 11.61 10.65
N GLU A 23 -13.52 12.82 10.64
CA GLU A 23 -12.99 13.92 9.83
C GLU A 23 -11.56 14.29 10.23
N ARG A 24 -11.28 14.40 11.54
CA ARG A 24 -9.92 14.62 12.04
C ARG A 24 -8.97 13.52 11.60
N ARG A 25 -9.37 12.25 11.69
CA ARG A 25 -8.55 11.14 11.20
C ARG A 25 -8.28 11.22 9.70
N ALA A 26 -9.29 11.52 8.89
CA ALA A 26 -9.13 11.70 7.45
C ALA A 26 -8.15 12.84 7.11
N THR A 27 -8.21 13.96 7.84
CA THR A 27 -7.23 15.05 7.64
C THR A 27 -5.81 14.62 7.98
N ALA A 28 -5.63 13.80 9.00
CA ALA A 28 -4.33 13.32 9.42
C ALA A 28 -3.77 12.24 8.46
N GLU A 29 -4.63 11.41 7.88
CA GLU A 29 -4.27 10.48 6.79
C GLU A 29 -3.79 11.25 5.55
N LEU A 30 -4.48 12.33 5.19
CA LEU A 30 -4.06 13.21 4.10
C LEU A 30 -2.69 13.85 4.38
N MET A 31 -2.45 14.34 5.61
CA MET A 31 -1.14 14.86 6.01
C MET A 31 -0.05 13.79 5.94
N PHE A 32 -0.35 12.57 6.36
CA PHE A 32 0.57 11.44 6.28
C PHE A 32 0.95 11.10 4.83
N GLU A 33 -0.03 11.02 3.93
CA GLU A 33 0.20 10.77 2.51
C GLU A 33 1.03 11.89 1.86
N LEU A 34 0.75 13.16 2.20
CA LEU A 34 1.56 14.29 1.75
C LEU A 34 2.98 14.23 2.28
N GLY A 35 3.17 13.81 3.54
CA GLY A 35 4.48 13.57 4.15
C GLY A 35 5.27 12.49 3.40
N GLN A 36 4.65 11.35 3.08
CA GLN A 36 5.26 10.28 2.29
C GLN A 36 5.63 10.75 0.87
N LYS A 37 4.74 11.49 0.20
CA LYS A 37 5.02 12.07 -1.12
C LYS A 37 6.17 13.08 -1.07
N ALA A 38 6.25 13.90 -0.02
CA ALA A 38 7.34 14.86 0.16
C ALA A 38 8.67 14.14 0.43
N TYR A 39 8.64 13.08 1.26
CA TYR A 39 9.80 12.24 1.54
C TYR A 39 10.35 11.59 0.26
N GLY A 40 9.49 10.99 -0.56
CA GLY A 40 9.89 10.38 -1.83
C GLY A 40 10.46 11.36 -2.86
N LYS A 41 10.15 12.67 -2.73
CA LYS A 41 10.71 13.75 -3.55
C LYS A 41 12.02 14.33 -2.99
N GLY A 42 12.53 13.82 -1.86
CA GLY A 42 13.71 14.35 -1.19
C GLY A 42 13.48 15.64 -0.40
N MET A 43 12.22 16.08 -0.24
CA MET A 43 11.88 17.27 0.55
C MET A 43 11.72 16.91 2.03
N TYR A 44 12.78 16.44 2.67
CA TYR A 44 12.72 15.86 4.02
C TYR A 44 12.27 16.85 5.10
N GLY A 45 12.65 18.13 5.01
CA GLY A 45 12.16 19.17 5.92
C GLY A 45 10.64 19.32 5.87
N ARG A 46 10.04 19.38 4.68
CA ARG A 46 8.58 19.44 4.52
C ARG A 46 7.90 18.14 4.95
N ALA A 47 8.53 16.99 4.72
CA ALA A 47 7.99 15.71 5.17
C ALA A 47 7.87 15.67 6.70
N ILE A 48 8.88 16.18 7.42
CA ILE A 48 8.86 16.31 8.88
C ILE A 48 7.69 17.19 9.33
N GLU A 49 7.49 18.36 8.71
CA GLU A 49 6.38 19.28 9.05
C GLU A 49 5.01 18.61 8.93
N PHE A 50 4.76 17.89 7.82
CA PHE A 50 3.49 17.20 7.62
C PHE A 50 3.28 16.06 8.61
N LEU A 51 4.33 15.29 8.93
CA LEU A 51 4.25 14.17 9.87
C LEU A 51 4.08 14.65 11.32
N GLU A 52 4.77 15.72 11.72
CA GLU A 52 4.57 16.37 13.01
C GLU A 52 3.16 16.96 13.12
N GLY A 53 2.65 17.57 12.05
CA GLY A 53 1.27 18.03 11.95
C GLY A 53 0.26 16.91 12.17
N ALA A 54 0.45 15.75 11.53
CA ALA A 54 -0.41 14.59 11.71
C ALA A 54 -0.43 14.07 13.17
N LEU A 55 0.72 14.12 13.87
CA LEU A 55 0.82 13.73 15.28
C LEU A 55 0.13 14.71 16.25
N THR A 56 -0.21 15.94 15.83
CA THR A 56 -1.05 16.83 16.65
C THR A 56 -2.51 16.39 16.67
N ILE A 57 -2.95 15.71 15.61
CA ILE A 57 -4.33 15.26 15.43
C ILE A 57 -4.51 13.85 15.99
N ILE A 58 -3.52 12.98 15.78
CA ILE A 58 -3.59 11.57 16.17
C ILE A 58 -2.80 11.31 17.46
N PRO A 59 -3.38 10.59 18.43
CA PRO A 59 -2.63 10.21 19.62
C PRO A 59 -1.47 9.25 19.29
N ARG A 60 -0.28 9.59 19.79
CA ARG A 60 0.97 8.82 19.65
C ARG A 60 0.90 7.32 19.97
N PRO A 61 0.21 6.84 21.03
CA PRO A 61 0.20 5.40 21.34
C PRO A 61 -0.70 4.56 20.41
N THR A 62 -1.38 5.17 19.44
CA THR A 62 -2.19 4.41 18.47
C THR A 62 -1.30 3.72 17.46
N LEU A 63 -1.80 2.65 16.83
CA LEU A 63 -1.05 1.94 15.77
C LEU A 63 -0.64 2.90 14.64
N PHE A 64 -1.57 3.72 14.17
CA PHE A 64 -1.30 4.70 13.12
C PHE A 64 -0.34 5.80 13.59
N GLY A 65 -0.48 6.26 14.84
CA GLY A 65 0.49 7.18 15.46
C GLY A 65 1.91 6.61 15.50
N GLY A 66 2.05 5.33 15.83
CA GLY A 66 3.34 4.62 15.79
C GLY A 66 3.94 4.54 14.38
N GLU A 67 3.13 4.29 13.36
CA GLU A 67 3.57 4.28 11.96
C GLU A 67 4.05 5.66 11.51
N ILE A 68 3.30 6.73 11.83
CA ILE A 68 3.71 8.11 11.57
C ILE A 68 5.04 8.42 12.26
N GLN A 69 5.22 7.96 13.50
CA GLN A 69 6.48 8.14 14.24
C GLN A 69 7.66 7.40 13.60
N ILE A 70 7.45 6.20 13.03
CA ILE A 70 8.50 5.51 12.26
C ILE A 70 8.87 6.30 11.00
N TRP A 71 7.87 6.79 10.25
CA TRP A 71 8.12 7.66 9.10
C TRP A 71 8.83 8.96 9.48
N LEU A 72 8.48 9.54 10.62
CA LEU A 72 9.14 10.74 11.14
C LEU A 72 10.60 10.47 11.49
N ALA A 73 10.91 9.32 12.11
CA ALA A 73 12.30 8.92 12.39
C ALA A 73 13.12 8.79 11.10
N MET A 74 12.57 8.16 10.06
CA MET A 74 13.22 8.05 8.75
C MET A 74 13.44 9.43 8.12
N ALA A 75 12.46 10.33 8.24
CA ALA A 75 12.59 11.71 7.76
C ALA A 75 13.67 12.50 8.53
N TYR A 76 13.84 12.28 9.84
CA TYR A 76 14.95 12.87 10.60
C TYR A 76 16.31 12.35 10.14
N GLU A 77 16.43 11.05 9.89
CA GLU A 77 17.66 10.44 9.39
C GLU A 77 18.07 11.02 8.03
N ALA A 78 17.11 11.10 7.10
CA ALA A 78 17.33 11.69 5.78
C ALA A 78 17.63 13.20 5.82
N ASN A 79 17.19 13.90 6.88
CA ASN A 79 17.46 15.33 7.08
C ASN A 79 18.72 15.60 7.95
N ASN A 80 19.66 14.65 8.03
CA ASN A 80 20.90 14.73 8.83
C ASN A 80 20.71 14.86 10.35
N ARG A 81 19.50 14.60 10.87
CA ARG A 81 19.18 14.64 12.31
C ARG A 81 19.27 13.24 12.91
N HIS A 82 20.45 12.63 12.80
CA HIS A 82 20.67 11.23 13.19
C HIS A 82 20.45 10.95 14.69
N ALA A 83 20.80 11.90 15.57
CA ALA A 83 20.60 11.75 17.01
C ALA A 83 19.10 11.66 17.36
N ASP A 84 18.30 12.58 16.82
CA ASP A 84 16.84 12.61 17.04
C ASP A 84 16.16 11.33 16.53
N CYS A 85 16.63 10.80 15.40
CA CYS A 85 16.16 9.52 14.86
C CYS A 85 16.38 8.36 15.84
N ILE A 86 17.60 8.21 16.35
CA ILE A 86 17.96 7.15 17.30
C ILE A 86 17.15 7.29 18.59
N ASP A 87 17.02 8.51 19.11
CA ASP A 87 16.27 8.79 20.33
C ASP A 87 14.78 8.46 20.16
N LEU A 88 14.21 8.79 19.00
CA LEU A 88 12.81 8.49 18.71
C LEU A 88 12.56 6.98 18.59
N TYR A 89 13.47 6.21 17.96
CA TYR A 89 13.36 4.74 17.95
C TYR A 89 13.49 4.13 19.34
N GLN A 90 14.40 4.62 20.19
CA GLN A 90 14.49 4.15 21.58
C GLN A 90 13.22 4.45 22.38
N GLN A 91 12.60 5.62 22.14
CA GLN A 91 11.34 5.97 22.79
C GLN A 91 10.20 5.06 22.34
N LEU A 92 10.10 4.77 21.04
CA LEU A 92 9.12 3.84 20.49
C LEU A 92 9.28 2.43 21.07
N GLU A 93 10.51 1.91 21.11
CA GLU A 93 10.84 0.60 21.69
C GLU A 93 10.39 0.49 23.15
N LYS A 94 10.55 1.55 23.95
CA LYS A 94 10.24 1.52 25.39
C LYS A 94 8.77 1.79 25.72
N ARG A 95 8.12 2.69 24.99
CA ARG A 95 6.83 3.28 25.40
C ARG A 95 5.63 2.82 24.57
N HIS A 96 5.83 2.37 23.33
CA HIS A 96 4.70 2.13 22.43
C HIS A 96 3.93 0.86 22.83
N PRO A 97 2.58 0.87 22.90
CA PRO A 97 1.81 -0.28 23.37
C PRO A 97 1.86 -1.46 22.39
N SER A 98 1.91 -1.21 21.08
CA SER A 98 1.92 -2.30 20.08
C SER A 98 3.32 -2.94 19.95
N PRO A 99 3.44 -4.28 20.04
CA PRO A 99 4.71 -4.98 19.91
C PRO A 99 5.33 -4.90 18.50
N GLY A 100 4.49 -4.81 17.45
CA GLY A 100 4.96 -4.71 16.07
C GLY A 100 5.81 -3.45 15.84
N ILE A 101 5.29 -2.28 16.23
CA ILE A 101 6.02 -1.00 16.15
C ILE A 101 7.29 -1.01 17.00
N ARG A 102 7.26 -1.61 18.21
CA ARG A 102 8.48 -1.74 19.04
C ARG A 102 9.56 -2.56 18.33
N ARG A 103 9.18 -3.70 17.76
CA ARG A 103 10.09 -4.56 17.00
C ARG A 103 10.66 -3.82 15.81
N GLN A 104 9.79 -3.19 15.00
CA GLN A 104 10.21 -2.43 13.83
C GLN A 104 11.20 -1.31 14.19
N ALA A 105 10.92 -0.55 15.26
CA ALA A 105 11.85 0.48 15.75
C ALA A 105 13.19 -0.11 16.22
N SER A 106 13.18 -1.26 16.91
CA SER A 106 14.42 -1.93 17.36
C SER A 106 15.27 -2.44 16.20
N GLU A 107 14.65 -3.00 15.15
CA GLU A 107 15.32 -3.49 13.95
C GLU A 107 15.94 -2.33 13.16
N LEU A 108 15.18 -1.25 12.95
CA LEU A 108 15.67 -0.05 12.27
C LEU A 108 16.82 0.60 13.03
N ARG A 109 16.71 0.72 14.36
CA ARG A 109 17.79 1.20 15.21
C ARG A 109 19.03 0.32 15.10
N TYR A 110 18.87 -1.01 15.09
CA TYR A 110 19.99 -1.93 14.96
C TYR A 110 20.76 -1.72 13.65
N ILE A 111 20.04 -1.55 12.53
CA ILE A 111 20.65 -1.26 11.22
C ILE A 111 21.44 0.06 11.27
N LEU A 112 20.86 1.11 11.85
CA LEU A 112 21.51 2.42 11.92
C LEU A 112 22.74 2.46 12.83
N GLN A 113 22.77 1.63 13.88
CA GLN A 113 23.90 1.55 14.82
C GLN A 113 25.00 0.58 14.37
N ALA A 114 24.79 -0.14 13.27
CA ALA A 114 25.75 -1.12 12.79
C ALA A 114 27.13 -0.47 12.57
N PRO A 115 28.22 -1.07 13.08
CA PRO A 115 29.55 -0.54 12.87
C PRO A 115 29.88 -0.59 11.38
N LYS A 116 30.35 0.54 10.84
CA LYS A 116 30.80 0.60 9.44
C LYS A 116 31.98 -0.37 9.27
N LEU A 117 31.83 -1.31 8.35
CA LEU A 117 32.90 -2.20 7.94
C LEU A 117 34.07 -1.37 7.39
N LYS A 118 35.25 -1.51 8.00
CA LYS A 118 36.48 -0.91 7.50
C LYS A 118 37.14 -1.91 6.57
N ILE A 119 36.90 -1.77 5.26
CA ILE A 119 37.56 -2.60 4.25
C ILE A 119 38.98 -2.06 4.04
N SER A 120 40.01 -2.88 4.24
CA SER A 120 41.39 -2.49 3.95
C SER A 120 41.64 -2.53 2.43
N GLN A 121 42.62 -1.77 1.95
CA GLN A 121 43.00 -1.80 0.51
C GLN A 121 43.49 -3.19 0.07
N GLU A 122 44.00 -3.98 1.02
CA GLU A 122 44.50 -5.34 0.81
C GLU A 122 43.35 -6.35 0.62
N GLU A 123 42.21 -6.12 1.28
CA GLU A 123 40.98 -6.92 1.15
C GLU A 123 40.15 -6.49 -0.07
N MET A 124 40.41 -5.30 -0.60
CA MET A 124 39.71 -4.75 -1.75
C MET A 124 40.11 -5.48 -3.03
N VAL A 125 39.18 -6.26 -3.59
CA VAL A 125 39.36 -6.84 -4.92
C VAL A 125 39.27 -5.72 -5.96
N THR A 126 40.37 -5.46 -6.65
CA THR A 126 40.39 -4.51 -7.77
C THR A 126 39.78 -5.20 -9.00
N ILE A 127 38.60 -4.75 -9.41
CA ILE A 127 38.01 -5.20 -10.68
C ILE A 127 38.81 -4.53 -11.80
N PRO A 128 39.50 -5.29 -12.66
CA PRO A 128 40.18 -4.70 -13.81
C PRO A 128 39.14 -4.03 -14.70
N MET A 129 39.45 -2.82 -15.17
CA MET A 129 38.60 -2.13 -16.14
C MET A 129 38.58 -2.94 -17.44
N ILE A 130 37.55 -3.76 -17.62
CA ILE A 130 37.24 -4.34 -18.91
C ILE A 130 36.81 -3.16 -19.79
N GLY A 131 37.45 -2.97 -20.94
CA GLY A 131 37.17 -1.83 -21.81
C GLY A 131 35.69 -1.73 -22.18
N SER A 132 35.26 -0.53 -22.60
CA SER A 132 33.87 -0.15 -22.93
C SER A 132 33.12 -1.09 -23.91
N SER A 133 33.83 -2.02 -24.54
CA SER A 133 33.27 -3.10 -25.35
C SER A 133 32.35 -4.03 -24.55
N TYR A 134 32.68 -4.34 -23.29
CA TYR A 134 31.91 -5.32 -22.50
C TYR A 134 30.61 -4.75 -21.91
N ASP A 135 30.63 -3.48 -21.49
CA ASP A 135 29.43 -2.74 -21.06
C ASP A 135 28.37 -2.64 -22.17
N SER A 136 28.78 -2.62 -23.44
CA SER A 136 27.84 -2.61 -24.57
C SER A 136 27.14 -3.95 -24.80
N TYR A 137 27.72 -5.07 -24.32
CA TYR A 137 27.12 -6.41 -24.41
C TYR A 137 26.31 -6.77 -23.16
N ALA A 138 26.71 -6.24 -22.00
CA ALA A 138 26.01 -6.44 -20.74
C ALA A 138 24.69 -5.66 -20.72
N VAL A 139 23.58 -6.33 -21.04
CA VAL A 139 22.23 -5.76 -20.87
C VAL A 139 22.04 -5.38 -19.40
N THR A 140 21.94 -4.09 -19.10
CA THR A 140 21.64 -3.63 -17.75
C THR A 140 20.19 -3.98 -17.39
N TRP A 141 19.91 -4.26 -16.12
CA TRP A 141 18.54 -4.52 -15.66
C TRP A 141 17.60 -3.35 -16.00
N SER A 142 18.12 -2.13 -16.00
CA SER A 142 17.41 -0.91 -16.40
C SER A 142 17.08 -0.88 -17.91
N ASP A 143 18.00 -1.33 -18.77
CA ASP A 143 17.75 -1.40 -20.22
C ASP A 143 16.73 -2.48 -20.56
N LYS A 144 16.71 -3.60 -19.82
CA LYS A 144 15.71 -4.65 -20.01
C LYS A 144 14.29 -4.17 -19.68
N GLU A 145 14.11 -3.37 -18.63
CA GLU A 145 12.81 -2.76 -18.33
C GLU A 145 12.45 -1.68 -19.36
N ARG A 146 13.41 -0.86 -19.82
CA ARG A 146 13.17 0.07 -20.93
C ARG A 146 12.73 -0.65 -22.20
N ASP A 147 13.36 -1.76 -22.56
CA ASP A 147 13.01 -2.54 -23.74
C ASP A 147 11.64 -3.21 -23.60
N LYS A 148 11.30 -3.66 -22.38
CA LYS A 148 9.98 -4.21 -22.06
C LYS A 148 8.90 -3.15 -22.13
N ASP A 149 9.12 -1.98 -21.52
CA ASP A 149 8.24 -0.82 -21.60
C ASP A 149 8.12 -0.32 -23.04
N ARG A 150 9.21 -0.29 -23.80
CA ARG A 150 9.21 0.11 -25.21
C ARG A 150 8.48 -0.91 -26.08
N ARG A 151 8.61 -2.22 -25.84
CA ARG A 151 7.80 -3.26 -26.50
C ARG A 151 6.33 -3.15 -26.12
N MET A 152 6.02 -2.93 -24.84
CA MET A 152 4.65 -2.70 -24.37
C MET A 152 4.05 -1.45 -25.02
N ASN A 153 4.78 -0.33 -25.06
CA ASN A 153 4.33 0.95 -25.61
C ASN A 153 4.26 0.93 -27.15
N ALA A 154 5.19 0.25 -27.84
CA ALA A 154 5.13 0.06 -29.29
C ALA A 154 4.01 -0.90 -29.72
N SER A 155 3.60 -1.83 -28.84
CA SER A 155 2.41 -2.66 -29.04
C SER A 155 1.11 -2.03 -28.52
N THR A 156 1.17 -0.88 -27.85
CA THR A 156 0.03 -0.21 -27.19
C THR A 156 -0.25 1.18 -27.78
N THR A 157 0.09 1.43 -29.05
CA THR A 157 -0.32 2.68 -29.72
C THR A 157 -1.79 2.69 -30.14
N ASN A 158 -2.61 1.72 -29.70
CA ASN A 158 -4.05 1.69 -29.99
C ASN A 158 -4.94 1.17 -28.84
N GLN A 159 -4.53 1.20 -27.57
CA GLN A 159 -5.45 0.79 -26.49
C GLN A 159 -5.58 1.86 -25.40
N LEU A 160 -6.80 2.38 -25.32
CA LEU A 160 -7.29 3.42 -24.41
C LEU A 160 -7.26 2.99 -22.94
N ASN A 161 -7.24 4.02 -22.08
CA ASN A 161 -7.76 4.12 -20.72
C ASN A 161 -8.42 2.85 -20.12
N SER A 162 -7.65 2.05 -19.38
CA SER A 162 -8.06 0.76 -18.81
C SER A 162 -8.42 0.83 -17.31
N SER A 163 -9.35 1.72 -16.94
CA SER A 163 -9.99 1.66 -15.61
C SER A 163 -11.42 1.10 -15.66
N GLU A 164 -12.04 1.01 -16.85
CA GLU A 164 -13.41 0.48 -17.00
C GLU A 164 -13.47 -1.01 -17.40
N ASP A 165 -12.40 -1.57 -17.97
CA ASP A 165 -12.37 -2.97 -18.46
C ASP A 165 -12.30 -4.03 -17.36
N PHE A 166 -11.94 -3.66 -16.13
CA PHE A 166 -11.78 -4.63 -15.03
C PHE A 166 -13.12 -5.27 -14.64
N LEU A 167 -14.20 -4.49 -14.65
CA LEU A 167 -15.55 -4.99 -14.37
C LEU A 167 -16.09 -5.84 -15.53
N GLY A 168 -15.78 -5.46 -16.78
CA GLY A 168 -16.12 -6.26 -17.96
C GLY A 168 -15.44 -7.63 -17.96
N LYS A 169 -14.17 -7.69 -17.52
CA LYS A 169 -13.42 -8.95 -17.41
C LYS A 169 -13.93 -9.89 -16.31
N LEU A 170 -14.52 -9.36 -15.24
CA LEU A 170 -15.17 -10.15 -14.18
C LEU A 170 -16.48 -10.79 -14.66
N LEU A 171 -17.20 -10.12 -15.57
CA LEU A 171 -18.49 -10.57 -16.13
C LEU A 171 -18.35 -11.48 -17.37
N VAL A 172 -17.14 -11.64 -17.92
CA VAL A 172 -16.88 -12.62 -18.99
C VAL A 172 -16.80 -14.01 -18.37
N TRP A 173 -17.96 -14.67 -18.32
CA TRP A 173 -18.02 -16.10 -18.06
C TRP A 173 -17.38 -16.85 -19.24
N ARG A 174 -16.19 -17.42 -19.04
CA ARG A 174 -15.60 -18.39 -19.98
C ARG A 174 -16.15 -19.78 -19.64
N PRO A 175 -16.97 -20.41 -20.49
CA PRO A 175 -17.38 -21.77 -20.24
C PRO A 175 -16.15 -22.69 -20.23
N PRO A 176 -16.05 -23.64 -19.28
CA PRO A 176 -14.97 -24.63 -19.28
C PRO A 176 -14.94 -25.41 -20.61
N VAL A 177 -13.73 -25.57 -21.15
CA VAL A 177 -13.47 -26.23 -22.43
C VAL A 177 -14.04 -27.66 -22.45
N GLY A 178 -14.91 -27.95 -23.44
CA GLY A 178 -15.43 -29.30 -23.68
C GLY A 178 -16.95 -29.49 -23.49
N MET A 179 -17.71 -28.49 -23.04
CA MET A 179 -19.17 -28.61 -22.87
C MET A 179 -19.95 -28.82 -24.18
N GLU A 180 -19.44 -28.34 -25.32
CA GLU A 180 -20.09 -28.50 -26.63
C GLU A 180 -20.24 -29.97 -27.07
N LYS A 181 -19.34 -30.86 -26.60
CA LYS A 181 -19.34 -32.28 -27.00
C LYS A 181 -20.18 -33.16 -26.08
N ASN A 182 -20.62 -32.63 -24.94
CA ASN A 182 -21.27 -33.44 -23.92
C ASN A 182 -22.79 -33.49 -24.13
N LYS A 183 -23.28 -34.57 -24.75
CA LYS A 183 -24.72 -34.75 -25.06
C LYS A 183 -25.61 -34.67 -23.82
N VAL A 184 -25.12 -35.14 -22.67
CA VAL A 184 -25.86 -35.14 -21.40
C VAL A 184 -26.19 -33.71 -20.93
N PHE A 185 -25.27 -32.76 -21.14
CA PHE A 185 -25.47 -31.37 -20.76
C PHE A 185 -26.62 -30.74 -21.54
N TRP A 186 -26.65 -30.92 -22.86
CA TRP A 186 -27.71 -30.39 -23.71
C TRP A 186 -29.07 -31.07 -23.46
N LEU A 187 -29.09 -32.38 -23.19
CA LEU A 187 -30.33 -33.08 -22.81
C LEU A 187 -30.87 -32.58 -21.48
N SER A 188 -30.02 -32.31 -20.50
CA SER A 188 -30.43 -31.71 -19.23
C SER A 188 -30.96 -30.28 -19.42
N LEU A 189 -30.34 -29.50 -20.31
CA LEU A 189 -30.75 -28.12 -20.59
C LEU A 189 -32.12 -28.06 -21.27
N THR A 190 -32.36 -28.91 -22.28
CA THR A 190 -33.65 -28.98 -22.98
C THR A 190 -34.75 -29.52 -22.09
N LEU A 191 -34.45 -30.52 -21.25
CA LEU A 191 -35.38 -31.04 -20.25
C LEU A 191 -35.77 -29.94 -19.24
N TRP A 192 -34.81 -29.15 -18.76
CA TRP A 192 -35.05 -28.05 -17.83
C TRP A 192 -35.93 -26.96 -18.45
N PHE A 193 -35.61 -26.51 -19.67
CA PHE A 193 -36.45 -25.52 -20.36
C PHE A 193 -37.87 -26.04 -20.66
N GLY A 194 -38.01 -27.32 -21.00
CA GLY A 194 -39.32 -27.95 -21.17
C GLY A 194 -40.13 -28.00 -19.89
N LEU A 195 -39.48 -28.34 -18.76
CA LEU A 195 -40.12 -28.39 -17.44
C LEU A 195 -40.53 -26.98 -16.97
N VAL A 196 -39.67 -25.98 -17.15
CA VAL A 196 -39.98 -24.57 -16.83
C VAL A 196 -41.11 -24.04 -17.73
N GLY A 197 -41.10 -24.37 -19.02
CA GLY A 197 -42.17 -23.99 -19.95
C GLY A 197 -43.52 -24.61 -19.58
N ALA A 198 -43.54 -25.89 -19.21
CA ALA A 198 -44.74 -26.57 -18.74
C ALA A 198 -45.25 -25.97 -17.42
N ALA A 199 -44.36 -25.66 -16.48
CA ALA A 199 -44.72 -25.04 -15.20
C ALA A 199 -45.35 -23.65 -15.39
N LEU A 200 -44.84 -22.84 -16.32
CA LEU A 200 -45.41 -21.53 -16.66
C LEU A 200 -46.77 -21.63 -17.37
N LEU A 201 -46.97 -22.66 -18.20
CA LEU A 201 -48.27 -22.93 -18.84
C LEU A 201 -49.34 -23.41 -17.85
N LEU A 202 -48.95 -24.09 -16.78
CA LEU A 202 -49.86 -24.50 -15.69
C LEU A 202 -50.19 -23.36 -14.70
N GLN A 203 -49.44 -22.26 -14.72
CA GLN A 203 -49.70 -21.07 -13.88
C GLN A 203 -50.59 -20.01 -14.56
N ARG A 204 -51.13 -20.30 -15.75
CA ARG A 204 -52.07 -19.44 -16.47
C ARG A 204 -53.41 -20.14 -16.65
#